data_AF-A0A4U6D7U9-F1
#
_entry.id   AF-A0A4U6D7U9-F1
#
_cell.length_a   1.000
_cell.length_b   1.000
_cell.length_c   1.000
_cell.angle_alpha   90.00
_cell.angle_beta   90.00
_cell.angle_gamma   90.00
#
_symmetry.space_group_name_H-M   'P 1'
#
loop_
_entity.id
_entity.type
_entity.pdbx_description
1 polymer ?
#
loop_
_entity_poly.entity_id
_entity_poly.type
_entity_poly.pdbx_seq_one_letter_code
_entity_poly.pdbx_strand_id
1 'polypeptide(L)'
;MGALALFGTELTLAQNAGGTGSKPATEFTRKRNEAIYSQLNFADTLDFIEARKGFIATLDSGIIRGAAGQTVVNLYDYDFLKGTAPASVNPALWR
;
A
#
# COMPACT_ATOMS: atom_id res chain seq x y z
N MET A 1 47.05 -0.86 36.97
CA MET A 1 46.23 -1.96 37.53
C MET A 1 44.87 -1.35 37.84
N GLY A 2 43.89 -1.28 36.96
CA GLY A 2 43.41 -2.23 35.96
C GLY A 2 41.94 -2.50 36.28
N ALA A 3 41.02 -2.10 35.41
CA ALA A 3 39.67 -2.67 35.23
C ALA A 3 38.92 -1.78 34.21
N LEU A 4 38.95 -2.10 32.92
CA LEU A 4 38.07 -3.01 32.17
C LEU A 4 36.69 -2.40 31.85
N ALA A 5 36.47 -2.24 30.54
CA ALA A 5 35.26 -1.77 29.90
C ALA A 5 34.08 -2.72 30.11
N LEU A 6 32.86 -2.18 30.14
CA LEU A 6 31.65 -2.91 29.79
C LEU A 6 30.90 -2.13 28.71
N PHE A 7 31.16 -2.49 27.45
CA PHE A 7 30.28 -2.17 26.33
C PHE A 7 29.00 -2.98 26.53
N GLY A 8 27.92 -2.32 26.95
CA GLY A 8 26.59 -2.91 26.97
C GLY A 8 26.09 -3.09 25.54
N THR A 9 26.26 -4.28 24.98
CA THR A 9 25.53 -4.68 23.77
C THR A 9 24.08 -4.88 24.15
N GLU A 10 23.20 -3.95 23.80
CA GLU A 10 21.76 -4.20 23.89
C GLU A 10 21.40 -5.23 22.82
N LEU A 11 21.15 -6.45 23.28
CA LEU A 11 20.60 -7.54 22.50
C LEU A 11 19.21 -7.12 22.04
N THR A 12 19.09 -6.60 20.82
CA THR A 12 17.80 -6.30 20.21
C THR A 12 17.08 -7.63 19.96
N LEU A 13 16.15 -8.01 20.84
CA LEU A 13 15.27 -9.14 20.58
C LEU A 13 14.40 -8.81 19.37
N ALA A 14 14.72 -9.41 18.22
CA ALA A 14 13.80 -9.48 17.11
C ALA A 14 12.58 -10.30 17.56
N GLN A 15 11.50 -9.61 17.92
CA GLN A 15 10.22 -10.26 18.19
C GLN A 15 9.74 -10.91 16.90
N ASN A 16 9.94 -12.23 16.80
CA ASN A 16 9.36 -13.03 15.73
C ASN A 16 7.87 -13.25 16.06
N ALA A 17 7.03 -12.28 15.73
CA ALA A 17 5.59 -12.38 15.94
C ALA A 17 4.97 -13.36 14.92
N GLY A 18 4.71 -14.59 15.34
CA GLY A 18 3.75 -15.50 14.70
C GLY A 18 2.31 -15.06 15.00
N GLY A 19 1.95 -13.84 14.60
CA GLY A 19 0.58 -13.31 14.74
C GLY A 19 -0.22 -13.52 13.44
N THR A 20 -1.50 -13.85 13.56
CA THR A 20 -2.46 -14.03 12.45
C THR A 20 -2.92 -12.71 11.80
N GLY A 21 -2.26 -11.59 12.11
CA GLY A 21 -2.57 -10.26 11.60
C GLY A 21 -1.51 -9.73 10.63
N SER A 22 -1.90 -8.76 9.78
CA SER A 22 -0.97 -8.09 8.87
C SER A 22 0.12 -7.34 9.65
N LYS A 23 1.37 -7.49 9.22
CA LYS A 23 2.53 -6.80 9.80
C LYS A 23 2.78 -5.49 9.04
N PRO A 24 3.31 -4.45 9.71
CA PRO A 24 3.75 -3.24 9.02
C PRO A 24 4.88 -3.56 8.02
N ALA A 25 5.03 -2.70 7.02
CA ALA A 25 6.16 -2.78 6.10
C ALA A 25 7.49 -2.64 6.86
N THR A 26 8.45 -3.50 6.56
CA THR A 26 9.79 -3.37 7.13
C THR A 26 10.50 -2.14 6.57
N GLU A 27 11.56 -1.69 7.23
CA GLU A 27 12.43 -0.61 6.75
C GLU A 27 12.94 -0.86 5.32
N PHE A 28 13.32 -2.11 5.02
CA PHE A 28 13.80 -2.47 3.69
C PHE A 28 12.69 -2.31 2.64
N THR A 29 11.48 -2.82 2.92
CA THR A 29 10.33 -2.70 2.02
C THR A 29 9.95 -1.24 1.81
N ARG A 30 9.87 -0.43 2.87
CA ARG A 30 9.56 1.00 2.77
C ARG A 30 10.54 1.73 1.88
N LYS A 31 11.85 1.54 2.10
CA LYS A 31 12.91 2.17 1.27
C LYS A 31 12.84 1.74 -0.18
N ARG A 32 12.54 0.45 -0.44
CA ARG A 32 12.37 -0.06 -1.81
C ARG A 32 11.17 0.57 -2.52
N ASN A 33 10.02 0.69 -1.84
CA ASN A 33 8.83 1.33 -2.39
C ASN A 33 9.04 2.84 -2.61
N GLU A 34 9.69 3.53 -1.67
CA GLU A 34 10.02 4.96 -1.79
C GLU A 34 10.95 5.24 -2.98
N ALA A 35 11.94 4.39 -3.22
CA ALA A 35 12.88 4.54 -4.34
C ALA A 35 12.21 4.45 -5.73
N ILE A 36 10.98 3.94 -5.84
CA ILE A 36 10.26 3.90 -7.13
C ILE A 36 9.85 5.30 -7.59
N TYR A 37 9.58 6.24 -6.66
CA TYR A 37 9.20 7.61 -7.02
C TYR A 37 10.27 8.37 -7.81
N SER A 38 11.55 7.99 -7.70
CA SER A 38 12.65 8.57 -8.48
C SER A 38 12.96 7.82 -9.77
N GLN A 39 12.36 6.64 -9.99
CA GLN A 39 12.61 5.80 -11.17
C GLN A 39 11.57 5.99 -12.27
N LEU A 40 10.36 6.43 -11.93
CA LEU A 40 9.24 6.59 -12.86
C LEU A 40 8.75 8.03 -12.88
N ASN A 41 8.22 8.46 -14.03
CA ASN A 41 7.60 9.77 -14.16
C ASN A 41 6.14 9.76 -13.68
N PHE A 42 5.93 10.03 -12.38
CA PHE A 42 4.59 10.15 -11.80
C PHE A 42 3.85 11.45 -12.19
N ALA A 43 4.53 12.41 -12.82
CA ALA A 43 3.89 13.61 -13.36
C ALA A 43 3.22 13.35 -14.73
N ASP A 44 3.55 12.25 -15.40
CA ASP A 44 2.81 11.81 -16.57
C ASP A 44 1.43 11.31 -16.14
N THR A 45 0.39 12.01 -16.58
CA THR A 45 -1.02 11.74 -16.22
C THR A 45 -1.86 11.30 -17.41
N LEU A 46 -1.24 10.93 -18.54
CA LEU A 46 -1.95 10.56 -19.75
C LEU A 46 -2.94 9.41 -19.51
N ASP A 47 -2.53 8.37 -18.77
CA ASP A 47 -3.40 7.23 -18.45
C ASP A 47 -4.70 7.66 -17.73
N PHE A 48 -4.62 8.64 -16.82
CA PHE A 48 -5.80 9.17 -16.12
C PHE A 48 -6.72 10.00 -17.02
N ILE A 49 -6.15 10.65 -18.04
CA ILE A 49 -6.92 11.39 -19.03
C ILE A 49 -7.62 10.40 -19.94
N GLU A 50 -6.90 9.40 -20.43
CA GLU A 50 -7.43 8.38 -21.34
C GLU A 50 -8.47 7.49 -20.66
N ALA A 51 -8.27 7.09 -19.40
CA ALA A 51 -9.23 6.30 -18.64
C ALA A 51 -10.58 7.03 -18.42
N ARG A 52 -10.58 8.37 -18.44
CA ARG A 52 -11.81 9.18 -18.30
C ARG A 52 -12.39 9.63 -19.64
N LYS A 53 -11.67 9.43 -20.74
CA LYS A 53 -12.07 9.92 -22.06
C LYS A 53 -13.33 9.19 -22.52
N GLY A 54 -14.37 9.95 -22.85
CA GLY A 54 -15.65 9.39 -23.29
C GLY A 54 -16.49 8.78 -22.17
N PHE A 55 -16.25 9.16 -20.90
CA PHE A 55 -17.11 8.78 -19.79
C PHE A 55 -18.56 9.24 -20.02
N ILE A 56 -19.51 8.30 -19.96
CA ILE A 56 -20.95 8.54 -20.18
C ILE A 56 -21.71 8.51 -18.85
N ALA A 57 -21.46 7.48 -18.02
CA ALA A 57 -22.15 7.28 -16.75
C ALA A 57 -21.34 6.36 -15.81
N THR A 58 -21.69 6.41 -14.53
CA THR A 58 -21.23 5.48 -13.48
C THR A 58 -22.43 4.78 -12.84
N LEU A 59 -22.17 3.79 -11.99
CA LEU A 59 -23.21 3.09 -11.23
C LEU A 59 -23.58 3.90 -9.97
N ASP A 60 -24.84 4.33 -9.88
CA ASP A 60 -25.34 5.17 -8.77
C ASP A 60 -25.08 4.56 -7.37
N SER A 61 -25.24 3.24 -7.25
CA SER A 61 -25.08 2.52 -5.98
C SER A 61 -23.67 2.02 -5.71
N GLY A 62 -22.76 2.04 -6.71
CA GLY A 62 -21.44 1.39 -6.61
C GLY A 62 -21.45 -0.13 -6.35
N ILE A 63 -22.62 -0.78 -6.27
CA ILE A 63 -22.77 -2.18 -5.87
C ILE A 63 -23.55 -2.96 -6.92
N ILE A 64 -22.95 -4.04 -7.39
CA ILE A 64 -23.56 -4.99 -8.32
C ILE A 64 -24.10 -6.18 -7.52
N ARG A 65 -25.40 -6.50 -7.70
CA ARG A 65 -26.07 -7.62 -7.02
C ARG A 65 -26.42 -8.74 -7.99
N GLY A 66 -26.34 -9.97 -7.50
CA GLY A 66 -26.79 -11.16 -8.22
C GLY A 66 -28.30 -11.37 -8.13
N ALA A 67 -28.81 -12.39 -8.84
CA ALA A 67 -30.24 -12.69 -8.91
C ALA A 67 -30.88 -13.04 -7.55
N ALA A 68 -30.09 -13.58 -6.61
CA ALA A 68 -30.55 -13.86 -5.24
C ALA A 68 -30.31 -12.69 -4.26
N GLY A 69 -29.94 -11.50 -4.77
CA GLY A 69 -29.78 -10.27 -3.99
C GLY A 69 -28.42 -10.10 -3.29
N GLN A 70 -27.53 -11.09 -3.35
CA GLN A 70 -26.19 -11.01 -2.79
C GLN A 70 -25.29 -10.01 -3.54
N THR A 71 -24.40 -9.36 -2.81
CA THR A 71 -23.36 -8.52 -3.41
C THR A 71 -22.37 -9.37 -4.20
N VAL A 72 -22.16 -9.04 -5.47
CA VAL A 72 -21.16 -9.66 -6.35
C VAL A 72 -19.90 -8.80 -6.41
N VAL A 73 -20.08 -7.48 -6.54
CA VAL A 73 -19.00 -6.49 -6.51
C VAL A 73 -19.46 -5.29 -5.69
N ASN A 74 -18.59 -4.81 -4.80
CA ASN A 74 -18.74 -3.55 -4.11
C ASN A 74 -17.56 -2.63 -4.45
N LEU A 75 -17.80 -1.58 -5.23
CA LEU A 75 -16.75 -0.66 -5.65
C LEU A 75 -16.23 0.20 -4.49
N TYR A 76 -17.00 0.37 -3.42
CA TYR A 76 -16.57 1.10 -2.22
C TYR A 76 -15.47 0.40 -1.43
N ASP A 77 -15.27 -0.92 -1.66
CA ASP A 77 -14.17 -1.66 -1.04
C ASP A 77 -12.79 -1.12 -1.48
N TYR A 78 -12.75 -0.37 -2.59
CA TYR A 78 -11.54 0.26 -3.14
C TYR A 78 -11.37 1.73 -2.77
N ASP A 79 -12.23 2.29 -1.91
CA ASP A 79 -12.13 3.70 -1.51
C ASP A 79 -10.81 4.05 -0.82
N PHE A 80 -10.09 3.05 -0.30
CA PHE A 80 -8.74 3.21 0.27
C PHE A 80 -7.68 3.61 -0.76
N LEU A 81 -7.92 3.45 -2.07
CA LEU A 81 -6.97 3.83 -3.13
C LEU A 81 -6.84 5.35 -3.31
N LYS A 82 -7.68 6.14 -2.63
CA LYS A 82 -7.61 7.61 -2.68
C LYS A 82 -6.37 8.11 -1.93
N GLY A 83 -5.53 8.89 -2.61
CA GLY A 83 -4.37 9.55 -2.01
C GLY A 83 -3.05 8.83 -2.28
N THR A 84 -2.08 9.02 -1.39
CA THR A 84 -0.72 8.51 -1.55
C THR A 84 -0.62 7.02 -1.23
N ALA A 85 0.26 6.31 -1.94
CA ALA A 85 0.51 4.90 -1.69
C ALA A 85 1.06 4.68 -0.26
N PRO A 86 0.48 3.75 0.52
CA PRO A 86 1.01 3.39 1.83
C PRO A 86 2.37 2.67 1.66
N ALA A 87 3.21 2.72 2.71
CA ALA A 87 4.54 2.11 2.69
C ALA A 87 4.55 0.60 2.39
N SER A 88 3.43 -0.08 2.57
CA SER A 88 3.25 -1.52 2.28
C SER A 88 2.98 -1.82 0.81
N VAL A 89 2.70 -0.84 -0.04
CA VAL A 89 2.35 -1.04 -1.46
C VAL A 89 3.33 -0.29 -2.35
N ASN A 90 3.70 -0.90 -3.47
CA ASN A 90 4.53 -0.25 -4.48
C ASN A 90 3.74 0.90 -5.14
N PRO A 91 4.27 2.13 -5.20
CA PRO A 91 3.54 3.27 -5.74
C PRO A 91 3.19 3.16 -7.23
N ALA A 92 3.94 2.38 -8.01
CA ALA A 92 3.61 2.12 -9.41
C ALA A 92 2.37 1.21 -9.57
N LEU A 93 2.12 0.32 -8.61
CA LEU A 93 0.90 -0.50 -8.56
C LEU A 93 -0.29 0.28 -8.00
N TRP A 94 -0.03 1.26 -7.14
CA TRP A 94 -1.06 2.07 -6.50
C TRP A 94 -1.65 3.13 -7.42
N ARG A 95 -0.83 3.65 -8.35
CA ARG A 95 -1.22 4.59 -9.40
C ARG A 95 -2.32 3.98 -10.28
#